data_AF-A0A1V5NLI3-F1
#
_entry.id   AF-A0A1V5NLI3-F1
#
_cell.length_a   1.000
_cell.length_b   1.000
_cell.length_c   1.000
_cell.angle_alpha   90.00
_cell.angle_beta   90.00
_cell.angle_gamma   90.00
#
_symmetry.space_group_name_H-M   'P 1'
#
loop_
_entity.id
_entity.type
_entity.pdbx_description
1 polymer ?
#
loop_
_entity_poly.entity_id
_entity_poly.type
_entity_poly.pdbx_seq_one_letter_code
_entity_poly.pdbx_strand_id
1 'polypeptide(L)'
;MKTGTTNEAGPCLVASGTINGRQIICVVLNSENRWSDSTKLLNYGFNNFESCQVLEKGEAVSGIAVKDGCAQEVRAIAAQEYLAVIPKGRTDLIEKKLDIENTLDAPIFKGQPVGSVHISVNGRYTGSADLVSDRDVKRKNILRILSGKNLSGWQPLHKSRG
;
A
#
# COMPACT_ATOMS: atom_id res chain seq x y z
N MET A 1 12.66 -23.86 14.81
CA MET A 1 12.91 -25.10 14.04
C MET A 1 12.13 -26.24 14.66
N LYS A 2 11.52 -27.11 13.84
CA LYS A 2 10.77 -28.29 14.32
C LYS A 2 11.09 -29.53 13.49
N THR A 3 11.33 -30.65 14.16
CA THR A 3 11.47 -31.97 13.55
C THR A 3 10.24 -32.84 13.83
N GLY A 4 9.97 -33.81 12.96
CA GLY A 4 8.93 -34.83 13.14
C GLY A 4 9.30 -36.12 12.41
N THR A 5 8.98 -37.28 12.98
CA THR A 5 9.21 -38.58 12.34
C THR A 5 8.19 -39.59 12.83
N THR A 6 7.49 -40.24 11.90
CA THR A 6 6.63 -41.40 12.13
C THR A 6 6.85 -42.40 11.00
N ASN A 7 6.42 -43.65 11.17
CA ASN A 7 6.55 -44.67 10.12
C ASN A 7 5.80 -44.29 8.83
N GLU A 8 4.66 -43.59 8.95
CA GLU A 8 3.82 -43.20 7.82
C GLU A 8 4.29 -41.90 7.15
N ALA A 9 4.70 -40.89 7.94
CA ALA A 9 5.10 -39.58 7.41
C ALA A 9 6.59 -39.50 7.03
N GLY A 10 7.38 -40.46 7.52
CA GLY A 10 8.82 -40.47 7.40
C GLY A 10 9.51 -39.26 8.08
N PRO A 11 10.80 -39.06 7.80
CA PRO A 11 11.61 -37.94 8.27
C PRO A 11 11.16 -36.53 7.79
N CYS A 12 10.71 -35.66 8.68
CA CYS A 12 10.31 -34.28 8.37
C CYS A 12 11.12 -33.21 9.13
N LEU A 13 11.25 -32.02 8.54
CA LEU A 13 11.93 -30.84 9.11
C LEU A 13 11.28 -29.53 8.64
N VAL A 14 10.98 -28.65 9.59
CA VAL A 14 10.70 -27.21 9.38
C VAL A 14 11.87 -26.41 9.93
N ALA A 15 12.61 -25.78 9.03
CA ALA A 15 13.78 -24.95 9.33
C ALA A 15 13.52 -23.49 8.92
N SER A 16 14.29 -22.57 9.49
CA SER A 16 14.33 -21.18 9.05
C SER A 16 15.76 -20.67 9.06
N GLY A 17 16.07 -19.76 8.15
CA GLY A 17 17.34 -19.04 8.10
C GLY A 17 17.06 -17.55 7.98
N THR A 18 17.97 -16.71 8.48
CA THR A 18 17.88 -15.25 8.34
C THR A 18 19.24 -14.70 7.94
N ILE A 19 19.29 -13.97 6.82
CA ILE A 19 20.48 -13.33 6.27
C ILE A 19 20.09 -11.90 5.87
N ASN A 20 20.85 -10.90 6.31
CA ASN A 20 20.61 -9.48 6.00
C ASN A 20 19.17 -9.03 6.24
N GLY A 21 18.57 -9.45 7.37
CA GLY A 21 17.18 -9.12 7.72
C GLY A 21 16.11 -9.90 6.95
N ARG A 22 16.46 -10.67 5.91
CA ARG A 22 15.54 -11.53 5.16
C ARG A 22 15.46 -12.91 5.78
N GLN A 23 14.27 -13.32 6.19
CA GLN A 23 13.99 -14.66 6.69
C GLN A 23 13.39 -15.56 5.60
N ILE A 24 13.89 -16.78 5.49
CA ILE A 24 13.31 -17.85 4.67
C ILE A 24 12.91 -19.00 5.59
N ILE A 25 11.70 -19.52 5.40
CA ILE A 25 11.21 -20.73 6.05
C ILE A 25 11.27 -21.86 5.02
N CYS A 26 11.84 -23.00 5.42
CA CYS A 26 11.97 -24.19 4.60
C CYS A 26 11.23 -25.35 5.28
N VAL A 27 10.41 -26.07 4.52
CA VAL A 27 9.70 -27.25 4.97
C VAL A 27 10.08 -28.41 4.07
N VAL A 28 10.65 -29.45 4.65
CA VAL A 28 10.98 -30.72 3.98
C VAL A 28 10.19 -31.83 4.66
N LEU A 29 9.46 -32.59 3.86
CA LEU A 29 8.63 -33.72 4.30
C LEU A 29 9.18 -35.02 3.72
N ASN A 30 9.10 -36.10 4.49
CA ASN A 30 9.52 -37.45 4.09
C ASN A 30 10.89 -37.53 3.37
N SER A 31 11.94 -36.96 3.98
CA SER A 31 13.31 -37.03 3.45
C SER A 31 14.29 -37.60 4.47
N GLU A 32 14.86 -38.76 4.19
CA GLU A 32 15.95 -39.35 4.98
C GLU A 32 17.14 -38.38 5.15
N ASN A 33 17.34 -37.50 4.16
CA ASN A 33 18.38 -36.48 4.13
C ASN A 33 17.87 -35.08 4.50
N ARG A 34 16.77 -34.96 5.28
CA ARG A 34 16.06 -33.70 5.58
C ARG A 34 16.95 -32.52 5.94
N TRP A 35 18.05 -32.75 6.63
CA TRP A 35 19.02 -31.72 7.01
C TRP A 35 19.75 -31.17 5.79
N SER A 36 20.37 -32.04 5.00
CA SER A 36 21.09 -31.68 3.77
C SER A 36 20.15 -31.01 2.76
N ASP A 37 18.94 -31.55 2.59
CA ASP A 37 17.95 -30.99 1.67
C ASP A 37 17.45 -29.62 2.11
N SER A 38 17.20 -29.44 3.41
CA SER A 38 16.83 -28.12 3.96
C SER A 38 17.94 -27.10 3.78
N THR A 39 19.21 -27.49 4.00
CA THR A 39 20.37 -26.62 3.75
C THR A 39 20.46 -26.23 2.28
N LYS A 40 20.31 -27.18 1.35
CA LYS A 40 20.30 -26.90 -0.10
C LYS A 40 19.17 -25.94 -0.49
N LEU A 41 17.96 -26.14 0.02
CA LEU A 41 16.81 -25.29 -0.26
C LEU A 41 16.97 -23.87 0.29
N LEU A 42 17.44 -23.73 1.53
CA LEU A 42 17.74 -22.42 2.12
C LEU A 42 18.81 -21.69 1.31
N ASN A 43 19.93 -22.37 0.99
CA ASN A 43 20.99 -21.81 0.18
C ASN A 43 20.49 -21.39 -1.21
N TYR A 44 19.67 -22.22 -1.86
CA TYR A 44 19.05 -21.88 -3.13
C TYR A 44 18.18 -20.62 -3.02
N GLY A 45 17.33 -20.52 -1.99
CA GLY A 45 16.47 -19.37 -1.74
C GLY A 45 17.22 -18.07 -1.48
N PHE A 46 18.35 -18.12 -0.75
CA PHE A 46 19.21 -16.96 -0.51
C PHE A 46 20.11 -16.59 -1.69
N ASN A 47 20.55 -17.57 -2.48
CA ASN A 47 21.46 -17.34 -3.59
C ASN A 47 20.75 -16.81 -4.83
N ASN A 48 19.51 -17.25 -5.08
CA ASN A 48 18.81 -16.97 -6.34
C ASN A 48 17.74 -15.89 -6.21
N PHE A 49 17.30 -15.55 -5.01
CA PHE A 49 16.22 -14.58 -4.79
C PHE A 49 16.62 -13.49 -3.81
N GLU A 50 16.01 -12.33 -3.97
CA GLU A 50 16.15 -11.18 -3.09
C GLU A 50 14.80 -10.54 -2.82
N SER A 51 14.75 -9.66 -1.80
CA SER A 51 13.56 -8.88 -1.47
C SER A 51 13.78 -7.49 -2.07
N CYS A 52 12.97 -7.14 -3.05
CA CYS A 52 13.01 -5.84 -3.72
C CYS A 52 11.94 -4.92 -3.10
N GLN A 53 12.34 -3.72 -2.69
CA GLN A 53 11.39 -2.69 -2.27
C GLN A 53 10.67 -2.14 -3.50
N VAL A 54 9.39 -2.46 -3.60
CA VAL A 54 8.54 -2.09 -4.73
C VAL A 54 7.82 -0.78 -4.44
N LEU A 55 7.43 -0.58 -3.18
CA LEU A 55 6.80 0.65 -2.70
C LEU A 55 7.34 1.01 -1.33
N GLU A 56 7.60 2.30 -1.10
CA GLU A 56 7.87 2.84 0.23
C GLU A 56 6.59 3.42 0.85
N LYS A 57 6.45 3.32 2.17
CA LYS A 57 5.35 3.98 2.86
C LYS A 57 5.42 5.50 2.65
N GLY A 58 4.34 6.08 2.14
CA GLY A 58 4.25 7.51 1.82
C GLY A 58 4.79 7.89 0.45
N GLU A 59 5.31 6.93 -0.33
CA GLU A 59 5.67 7.15 -1.74
C GLU A 59 4.45 7.64 -2.51
N ALA A 60 4.60 8.73 -3.26
CA ALA A 60 3.53 9.23 -4.14
C ALA A 60 3.45 8.38 -5.41
N VAL A 61 2.28 7.78 -5.63
CA VAL A 61 2.05 6.82 -6.71
C VAL A 61 1.29 7.46 -7.88
N SER A 62 0.30 8.31 -7.59
CA SER A 62 -0.48 9.02 -8.61
C SER A 62 -1.08 10.32 -8.06
N GLY A 63 -1.44 11.25 -8.95
CA GLY A 63 -2.25 12.42 -8.62
C GLY A 63 -3.72 12.16 -8.97
N ILE A 64 -4.64 12.62 -8.12
CA ILE A 64 -6.08 12.49 -8.34
C ILE A 64 -6.72 13.88 -8.28
N ALA A 65 -7.51 14.21 -9.31
CA ALA A 65 -8.25 15.47 -9.35
C ALA A 65 -9.33 15.50 -8.26
N VAL A 66 -9.60 16.69 -7.72
CA VAL A 66 -10.62 16.90 -6.67
C VAL A 66 -11.67 17.89 -7.14
N LYS A 67 -12.92 17.44 -7.15
CA LYS A 67 -14.11 18.25 -7.41
C LYS A 67 -14.56 18.97 -6.15
N ASP A 68 -15.03 20.21 -6.33
CA ASP A 68 -15.57 21.09 -5.28
C ASP A 68 -14.65 21.34 -4.07
N GLY A 69 -13.37 21.00 -4.19
CA GLY A 69 -12.36 21.14 -3.15
C GLY A 69 -11.65 22.50 -3.15
N CYS A 70 -11.19 22.94 -1.98
CA CYS A 70 -10.32 24.11 -1.86
C CYS A 70 -8.96 23.92 -2.54
N ALA A 71 -8.55 22.66 -2.74
CA ALA A 71 -7.47 22.25 -3.62
C ALA A 71 -8.03 21.48 -4.81
N GLN A 72 -7.32 21.51 -5.95
CA GLN A 72 -7.76 20.87 -7.19
C GLN A 72 -7.24 19.43 -7.35
N GLU A 73 -6.30 19.00 -6.52
CA GLU A 73 -5.71 17.67 -6.56
C GLU A 73 -5.25 17.20 -5.17
N VAL A 74 -5.16 15.88 -5.01
CA VAL A 74 -4.43 15.19 -3.92
C VAL A 74 -3.47 14.17 -4.52
N ARG A 75 -2.45 13.78 -3.75
CA ARG A 75 -1.60 12.65 -4.12
C ARG A 75 -2.10 11.39 -3.45
N ALA A 76 -2.23 10.34 -4.25
CA ALA A 76 -2.38 8.97 -3.77
C ALA A 76 -1.01 8.47 -3.35
N ILE A 77 -0.80 8.30 -2.05
CA ILE A 77 0.44 7.80 -1.47
C ILE A 77 0.25 6.37 -0.96
N ALA A 78 1.29 5.54 -1.03
CA ALA A 78 1.24 4.20 -0.49
C ALA A 78 1.06 4.25 1.05
N ALA A 79 0.01 3.60 1.56
CA ALA A 79 -0.28 3.56 3.00
C ALA A 79 0.76 2.73 3.78
N GLN A 80 1.42 1.82 3.09
CA GLN A 80 2.40 0.88 3.61
C GLN A 80 3.48 0.59 2.56
N GLU A 81 4.63 0.13 3.03
CA GLU A 81 5.66 -0.41 2.15
C GLU A 81 5.24 -1.78 1.56
N TYR A 82 5.82 -2.14 0.43
CA TYR A 82 5.66 -3.47 -0.16
C TYR A 82 7.00 -4.00 -0.66
N LEU A 83 7.38 -5.18 -0.17
CA LEU A 83 8.57 -5.91 -0.57
C LEU A 83 8.17 -7.13 -1.41
N ALA A 84 8.63 -7.22 -2.65
CA ALA A 84 8.44 -8.38 -3.50
C ALA A 84 9.64 -9.31 -3.43
N VAL A 85 9.40 -10.63 -3.41
CA VAL A 85 10.47 -11.62 -3.60
C VAL A 85 10.65 -11.87 -5.09
N ILE A 86 11.83 -11.57 -5.61
CA ILE A 86 12.17 -11.70 -7.03
C ILE A 86 13.45 -12.51 -7.23
N PRO A 87 13.69 -13.11 -8.41
CA PRO A 87 15.01 -13.57 -8.79
C PRO A 87 16.00 -12.41 -8.74
N LYS A 88 17.23 -12.65 -8.27
CA LYS A 88 18.23 -11.60 -8.10
C LYS A 88 18.46 -10.82 -9.40
N GLY A 89 18.46 -9.50 -9.29
CA GLY A 89 18.69 -8.58 -10.41
C GLY A 89 17.56 -8.53 -11.43
N ARG A 90 16.40 -9.13 -11.16
CA ARG A 90 15.27 -9.21 -12.11
C ARG A 90 14.10 -8.31 -11.73
N THR A 91 14.39 -7.04 -11.42
CA THR A 91 13.37 -6.03 -11.15
C THR A 91 12.48 -5.74 -12.36
N ASP A 92 12.96 -6.06 -13.57
CA ASP A 92 12.21 -6.01 -14.83
C ASP A 92 10.97 -6.93 -14.84
N LEU A 93 10.93 -7.94 -13.96
CA LEU A 93 9.78 -8.85 -13.84
C LEU A 93 8.64 -8.27 -13.00
N ILE A 94 8.83 -7.10 -12.38
CA ILE A 94 7.83 -6.48 -11.52
C ILE A 94 6.88 -5.64 -12.38
N GLU A 95 5.59 -5.90 -12.25
CA GLU A 95 4.52 -5.13 -12.87
C GLU A 95 3.64 -4.51 -11.78
N LYS A 96 3.36 -3.21 -11.91
CA LYS A 96 2.43 -2.46 -11.05
C LYS A 96 1.20 -2.08 -11.85
N LYS A 97 0.01 -2.45 -11.37
CA LYS A 97 -1.27 -2.03 -11.93
C LYS A 97 -2.03 -1.19 -10.91
N LEU A 98 -2.36 0.05 -11.27
CA LEU A 98 -3.15 0.93 -10.43
C LEU A 98 -4.64 0.64 -10.60
N ASP A 99 -5.35 0.57 -9.48
CA ASP A 99 -6.80 0.59 -9.41
C ASP A 99 -7.22 1.78 -8.54
N ILE A 100 -7.55 2.88 -9.20
CA ILE A 100 -7.72 4.19 -8.57
C ILE A 100 -8.83 4.97 -9.28
N GLU A 101 -9.59 5.74 -8.52
CA GLU A 101 -10.58 6.64 -9.10
C GLU A 101 -9.89 7.81 -9.82
N ASN A 102 -10.42 8.20 -10.98
CA ASN A 102 -9.87 9.32 -11.76
C ASN A 102 -10.16 10.69 -11.12
N THR A 103 -11.15 10.78 -10.23
CA THR A 103 -11.56 12.03 -9.60
C THR A 103 -12.26 11.75 -8.29
N LEU A 104 -12.00 12.56 -7.26
CA LEU A 104 -12.64 12.48 -5.95
C LEU A 104 -13.48 13.73 -5.69
N ASP A 105 -14.56 13.59 -4.91
CA ASP A 105 -15.37 14.73 -4.46
C ASP A 105 -14.94 15.18 -3.05
N ALA A 106 -14.79 16.49 -2.85
CA ALA A 106 -14.54 17.04 -1.52
C ALA A 106 -15.76 16.84 -0.57
N PRO A 107 -15.56 16.71 0.75
CA PRO A 107 -14.28 16.77 1.45
C PRO A 107 -13.48 15.47 1.35
N ILE A 108 -12.15 15.61 1.30
CA ILE A 108 -11.19 14.50 1.37
C ILE A 108 -10.42 14.63 2.67
N PHE A 109 -10.11 13.52 3.31
CA PHE A 109 -9.27 13.50 4.52
C PHE A 109 -7.91 12.89 4.24
N LYS A 110 -6.88 13.37 4.93
CA LYS A 110 -5.56 12.75 4.93
C LYS A 110 -5.68 11.30 5.42
N GLY A 111 -5.07 10.37 4.71
CA GLY A 111 -5.18 8.95 5.02
C GLY A 111 -6.48 8.29 4.53
N GLN A 112 -7.40 9.04 3.91
CA GLN A 112 -8.58 8.44 3.27
C GLN A 112 -8.14 7.49 2.16
N PRO A 113 -8.65 6.25 2.10
CA PRO A 113 -8.40 5.33 0.99
C PRO A 113 -8.90 5.93 -0.33
N VAL A 114 -8.07 5.86 -1.36
CA VAL A 114 -8.36 6.41 -2.70
C VAL A 114 -8.12 5.41 -3.83
N GLY A 115 -7.65 4.21 -3.51
CA GLY A 115 -7.40 3.14 -4.46
C GLY A 115 -6.38 2.14 -3.94
N SER A 116 -5.82 1.36 -4.85
CA SER A 116 -4.77 0.40 -4.54
C SER A 116 -3.82 0.22 -5.74
N VAL A 117 -2.68 -0.39 -5.46
CA VAL A 117 -1.73 -0.84 -6.48
C VAL A 117 -1.52 -2.33 -6.34
N HIS A 118 -1.81 -3.06 -7.42
CA HIS A 118 -1.62 -4.50 -7.53
C HIS A 118 -0.25 -4.81 -8.12
N ILE A 119 0.47 -5.74 -7.50
CA ILE A 119 1.86 -6.03 -7.82
C ILE A 119 1.97 -7.49 -8.26
N SER A 120 2.45 -7.67 -9.48
CA SER A 120 2.75 -8.97 -10.06
C SER A 120 4.25 -9.14 -10.29
N VAL A 121 4.75 -10.35 -10.13
CA VAL A 121 6.12 -10.73 -10.47
C VAL A 121 6.04 -11.86 -11.49
N ASN A 122 6.64 -11.66 -12.66
CA ASN A 122 6.65 -12.64 -13.75
C ASN A 122 5.23 -13.13 -14.12
N GLY A 123 4.31 -12.17 -14.28
CA GLY A 123 2.90 -12.43 -14.60
C GLY A 123 2.06 -13.06 -13.47
N ARG A 124 2.63 -13.31 -12.28
CA ARG A 124 1.91 -13.86 -11.13
C ARG A 124 1.64 -12.76 -10.12
N TYR A 125 0.38 -12.61 -9.72
CA TYR A 125 -0.01 -11.71 -8.64
C TYR A 125 0.69 -12.10 -7.33
N THR A 126 1.31 -11.13 -6.67
CA THR A 126 2.02 -11.34 -5.40
C THR A 126 1.34 -10.64 -4.22
N GLY A 127 0.58 -9.58 -4.49
CA GLY A 127 -0.10 -8.80 -3.45
C GLY A 127 -0.44 -7.39 -3.93
N SER A 128 -0.95 -6.59 -3.00
CA SER A 128 -1.33 -5.19 -3.24
C SER A 128 -0.94 -4.31 -2.06
N ALA A 129 -0.91 -3.00 -2.30
CA ALA A 129 -0.83 -1.99 -1.27
C ALA A 129 -1.93 -0.95 -1.46
N ASP A 130 -2.53 -0.50 -0.36
CA ASP A 130 -3.53 0.55 -0.39
C ASP A 130 -2.90 1.91 -0.68
N LEU A 131 -3.62 2.73 -1.42
CA LEU A 131 -3.29 4.12 -1.66
C LEU A 131 -4.24 5.01 -0.86
N VAL A 132 -3.67 6.01 -0.19
CA VAL A 132 -4.41 6.96 0.62
C VAL A 132 -4.10 8.40 0.22
N SER A 133 -5.00 9.34 0.50
CA SER A 133 -4.76 10.77 0.28
C SER A 133 -3.64 11.30 1.18
N ASP A 134 -2.75 12.11 0.62
CA ASP A 134 -1.66 12.76 1.35
C ASP A 134 -2.12 13.89 2.30
N ARG A 135 -3.32 14.44 2.09
CA ARG A 135 -3.82 15.63 2.79
C ARG A 135 -5.34 15.71 2.90
N ASP A 136 -5.80 16.64 3.73
CA ASP A 136 -7.20 17.07 3.78
C ASP A 136 -7.51 18.05 2.64
N VAL A 137 -8.71 17.95 2.06
CA VAL A 137 -9.28 18.95 1.13
C VAL A 137 -10.71 19.26 1.55
N LYS A 138 -10.96 20.49 2.00
CA LYS A 138 -12.30 20.96 2.39
C LYS A 138 -13.13 21.38 1.18
N ARG A 139 -14.46 21.38 1.28
CA ARG A 139 -15.34 21.95 0.23
C ARG A 139 -15.19 23.47 0.11
N LYS A 140 -15.20 23.99 -1.12
CA LYS A 140 -15.17 25.45 -1.40
C LYS A 140 -16.33 26.21 -0.75
N ASN A 141 -17.55 25.67 -0.76
CA ASN A 141 -18.76 26.37 -0.32
C ASN A 141 -18.91 26.52 1.21
N ILE A 142 -18.14 25.79 2.03
CA ILE A 142 -18.14 25.96 3.49
C ILE A 142 -17.59 27.34 3.88
N LEU A 143 -16.55 27.81 3.18
CA LEU A 143 -15.99 29.15 3.41
C LEU A 143 -17.02 30.23 3.10
N ARG A 144 -17.78 30.10 2.00
CA ARG A 144 -18.78 31.11 1.60
C ARG A 144 -19.93 31.26 2.62
N ILE A 145 -20.38 30.16 3.23
CA ILE A 145 -21.47 30.19 4.22
C ILE A 145 -21.01 30.83 5.54
N LEU A 146 -19.75 30.62 5.95
CA LEU A 146 -19.21 31.18 7.18
C LEU A 146 -18.77 32.65 7.03
N SER A 147 -18.30 33.05 5.84
CA SER A 147 -17.97 34.44 5.52
C SER A 147 -19.18 35.33 5.21
N GLY A 148 -20.36 34.74 4.97
CA GLY A 148 -21.60 35.45 4.59
C GLY A 148 -22.50 35.87 5.75
N LYS A 149 -22.13 35.61 7.00
CA LYS A 149 -22.89 36.03 8.19
C LYS A 149 -22.16 37.13 8.97
N ASN A 150 -22.00 38.32 8.37
CA ASN A 150 -21.98 39.57 9.15
C ASN A 150 -21.99 40.83 8.25
N LEU A 151 -22.84 41.78 8.64
CA LEU A 151 -22.89 43.21 8.27
C LEU A 151 -23.67 43.63 7.01
N SER A 152 -24.99 43.46 7.01
CA SER A 152 -25.89 44.47 6.40
C SER A 152 -27.31 44.37 6.97
N GLY A 153 -27.50 44.84 8.20
CA GLY A 153 -28.82 44.89 8.81
C GLY A 153 -28.93 46.08 9.73
N TRP A 154 -29.04 47.29 9.18
CA TRP A 154 -29.65 48.46 9.84
C TRP A 154 -29.96 49.53 8.77
N GLN A 155 -31.20 49.59 8.32
CA GLN A 155 -31.78 50.79 7.71
C GLN A 155 -33.02 51.14 8.53
N PRO A 156 -33.06 52.29 9.24
CA PRO A 156 -34.30 52.77 9.82
C PRO A 156 -35.17 53.38 8.72
N LEU A 157 -36.35 52.80 8.54
CA LEU A 157 -37.47 53.38 7.81
C LEU A 157 -37.95 54.62 8.55
N HIS A 158 -37.80 55.81 7.96
CA HIS A 158 -38.64 56.95 8.34
C HIS A 158 -39.62 57.29 7.21
N LYS A 159 -40.90 57.08 7.55
CA LYS A 159 -42.07 57.27 6.73
C LYS A 159 -42.57 58.72 6.90
N SER A 160 -42.88 59.36 5.77
CA SER A 160 -44.10 60.15 5.54
C SER A 160 -44.35 61.51 6.25
N ARG A 161 -44.51 62.51 5.36
CA ARG A 161 -45.54 63.59 5.32
C ARG A 161 -45.35 64.85 6.17
N GLY A 162 -45.49 65.98 5.48
CA GLY A 162 -45.51 67.36 5.97
C GLY A 162 -45.12 68.28 4.84
#